data_AF-A0A9E5UGZ0-F1
#
_entry.id   AF-A0A9E5UGZ0-F1
#
_cell.length_a   1.000
_cell.length_b   1.000
_cell.length_c   1.000
_cell.angle_alpha   90.00
_cell.angle_beta   90.00
_cell.angle_gamma   90.00
#
_symmetry.space_group_name_H-M   'P 1'
#
loop_
_entity.id
_entity.type
_entity.pdbx_description
1 polymer ?
#
loop_
_entity_poly.entity_id
_entity_poly.type
_entity_poly.pdbx_seq_one_letter_code
_entity_poly.pdbx_strand_id
1 'polypeptide(L)'
;APLETADQIFNTLAEILGIQNLVTEYPKQQLLNYLKRKKMLLIFDNYEQLLPDVDLIASIVENAPDVQIIVTTRQRLNLGSELVYTLK
;
A
#
# COMPACT_ATOMS: atom_id res chain seq x y z
N ALA A 1 12.53 10.61 -1.19
CA ALA A 1 12.07 11.64 -0.24
C ALA A 1 11.16 10.98 0.79
N PRO A 2 11.02 11.49 2.02
CA PRO A 2 10.03 10.96 2.97
C PRO A 2 8.62 11.04 2.34
N LEU A 3 7.86 9.95 2.46
CA LEU A 3 6.48 9.88 1.98
C LEU A 3 5.59 10.37 3.12
N GLU A 4 4.98 11.54 2.93
CA GLU A 4 4.25 12.25 3.99
C GLU A 4 2.72 12.14 3.81
N THR A 5 2.26 11.69 2.64
CA THR A 5 0.82 11.63 2.29
C THR A 5 0.46 10.41 1.44
N ALA A 6 -0.81 9.96 1.54
CA ALA A 6 -1.38 8.85 0.74
C ALA A 6 -1.09 8.98 -0.75
N ASP A 7 -1.35 10.17 -1.30
CA ASP A 7 -1.21 10.45 -2.72
C ASP A 7 0.24 10.30 -3.21
N GLN A 8 1.22 10.66 -2.37
CA GLN A 8 2.63 10.43 -2.69
C GLN A 8 2.97 8.94 -2.73
N ILE A 9 2.37 8.12 -1.86
CA ILE A 9 2.56 6.68 -1.87
C ILE A 9 1.94 6.07 -3.13
N PHE A 10 0.71 6.47 -3.49
CA PHE A 10 0.06 6.00 -4.72
C PHE A 10 0.89 6.30 -5.96
N ASN A 11 1.37 7.54 -6.07
CA ASN A 11 2.19 7.97 -7.20
C ASN A 11 3.52 7.23 -7.24
N THR A 12 4.18 7.07 -6.08
CA THR A 12 5.46 6.34 -5.98
C THR A 12 5.28 4.86 -6.32
N LEU A 13 4.24 4.20 -5.81
CA LEU A 13 3.93 2.81 -6.14
C LEU A 13 3.65 2.65 -7.63
N ALA A 14 2.89 3.55 -8.24
CA ALA A 14 2.60 3.50 -9.67
C ALA A 14 3.86 3.68 -10.52
N GLU A 15 4.74 4.61 -10.14
CA GLU A 15 6.03 4.79 -10.81
C GLU A 15 6.89 3.52 -10.72
N ILE A 16 7.05 2.96 -9.52
CA ILE A 16 7.82 1.72 -9.30
C ILE A 16 7.23 0.53 -10.07
N LEU A 17 5.90 0.44 -10.12
CA LEU A 17 5.18 -0.63 -10.80
C LEU A 17 5.09 -0.42 -12.32
N GLY A 18 5.66 0.68 -12.85
CA GLY A 18 5.67 1.00 -14.27
C GLY A 18 4.27 1.32 -14.83
N ILE A 19 3.34 1.74 -13.98
CA ILE A 19 1.99 2.16 -14.39
C ILE A 19 2.13 3.52 -15.07
N GLN A 20 2.32 3.51 -16.38
CA GLN A 20 2.37 4.74 -17.16
C GLN A 20 1.01 5.45 -17.10
N ASN A 21 1.03 6.73 -16.74
CA ASN A 21 -0.12 7.64 -16.73
C ASN A 21 -1.20 7.39 -15.67
N LEU A 22 -0.88 7.61 -14.38
CA LEU A 22 -1.88 8.08 -13.42
C LEU A 22 -2.26 9.56 -13.69
N VAL A 23 -2.66 9.91 -14.92
CA VAL A 23 -3.06 11.29 -15.31
C VAL A 23 -4.59 11.44 -15.24
N THR A 24 -5.25 10.73 -14.32
CA THR A 24 -6.72 10.74 -14.21
C THR A 24 -7.16 11.05 -12.79
N GLU A 25 -8.38 11.55 -12.65
CA GLU A 25 -9.03 11.93 -11.38
C GLU A 25 -9.05 10.83 -10.30
N TYR A 26 -8.67 9.57 -10.60
CA TYR A 26 -8.84 8.41 -9.71
C TYR A 26 -7.58 7.52 -9.59
N PRO A 27 -6.44 8.02 -9.05
CA PRO A 27 -5.19 7.28 -8.95
C PRO A 27 -5.29 6.00 -8.09
N LYS A 28 -6.03 6.06 -6.98
CA LYS A 28 -6.28 4.89 -6.11
C LYS A 28 -6.94 3.73 -6.86
N GLN A 29 -7.96 4.02 -7.66
CA GLN A 29 -8.72 2.98 -8.35
C GLN A 29 -7.91 2.29 -9.46
N GLN A 30 -7.07 3.05 -10.17
CA GLN A 30 -6.18 2.47 -11.18
C GLN A 30 -5.14 1.54 -10.56
N LEU A 31 -4.52 1.94 -9.44
CA LEU A 31 -3.59 1.08 -8.72
C LEU A 31 -4.26 -0.23 -8.28
N LEU A 32 -5.44 -0.14 -7.65
CA LEU A 32 -6.18 -1.33 -7.20
C LEU A 32 -6.54 -2.25 -8.39
N ASN A 33 -7.02 -1.69 -9.51
CA ASN A 33 -7.31 -2.46 -10.72
C ASN A 33 -6.07 -3.14 -11.31
N TYR A 34 -4.92 -2.47 -11.24
CA TYR A 34 -3.65 -3.05 -11.66
C TYR A 34 -3.24 -4.22 -10.76
N LEU A 35 -3.28 -4.02 -9.44
CA LEU A 35 -2.89 -5.02 -8.44
C LEU A 35 -3.86 -6.21 -8.38
N LYS A 36 -5.14 -6.01 -8.67
CA LYS A 36 -6.21 -7.04 -8.59
C LYS A 36 -5.89 -8.36 -9.31
N ARG A 37 -5.11 -8.31 -10.40
CA ARG A 37 -4.75 -9.49 -11.20
C ARG A 37 -3.26 -9.86 -11.09
N LYS A 38 -2.55 -9.34 -10.08
CA LYS A 38 -1.12 -9.56 -9.89
C LYS A 38 -0.89 -10.48 -8.70
N LYS A 39 0.09 -11.38 -8.86
CA LYS A 39 0.68 -12.13 -7.76
C LYS A 39 1.97 -11.43 -7.37
N MET A 40 1.97 -10.77 -6.21
CA MET A 40 3.07 -9.87 -5.84
C MET A 40 3.22 -9.78 -4.33
N LEU A 41 4.45 -9.61 -3.87
CA LEU A 41 4.76 -9.22 -2.50
C LEU A 41 5.17 -7.75 -2.50
N LEU A 42 4.46 -6.93 -1.73
CA LEU A 42 4.80 -5.53 -1.48
C LEU A 42 5.37 -5.41 -0.07
N ILE A 43 6.52 -4.74 0.05
CA ILE A 43 7.17 -4.50 1.34
C ILE A 43 7.18 -2.99 1.56
N PHE A 44 6.51 -2.56 2.62
CA PHE A 44 6.52 -1.19 3.10
C PHE A 44 7.44 -1.13 4.31
N ASP A 45 8.56 -0.43 4.16
CA ASP A 45 9.51 -0.25 5.26
C ASP A 45 9.28 1.10 5.96
N ASN A 46 9.46 1.14 7.29
CA ASN A 46 9.35 2.32 8.14
C ASN A 46 8.02 3.09 8.01
N TYR A 47 6.89 2.37 8.04
CA TYR A 47 5.55 2.90 7.91
C TYR A 47 5.04 3.55 9.22
N GLU A 48 5.70 4.62 9.66
CA GLU A 48 5.50 5.26 10.96
C GLU A 48 4.74 6.60 10.88
N GLN A 49 4.87 7.33 9.77
CA GLN A 49 4.34 8.70 9.63
C GLN A 49 2.88 8.77 9.12
N LEU A 50 2.27 7.61 8.81
CA LEU A 50 1.11 7.52 7.92
C LEU A 50 -0.10 6.85 8.59
N LEU A 51 -0.38 7.22 9.84
CA LEU A 51 -1.59 6.81 10.56
C LEU A 51 -2.92 7.09 9.80
N PRO A 52 -3.02 8.03 8.84
CA PRO A 52 -4.19 8.15 7.95
C PRO A 52 -4.26 7.13 6.80
N ASP A 53 -3.19 6.39 6.48
CA ASP A 53 -3.10 5.55 5.26
C ASP A 53 -3.35 4.05 5.49
N VAL A 54 -3.81 3.67 6.67
CA VAL A 54 -4.31 2.31 6.95
C VAL A 54 -5.37 1.89 5.90
N ASP A 55 -6.15 2.86 5.40
CA ASP A 55 -7.13 2.68 4.33
C ASP A 55 -6.52 2.18 3.02
N LEU A 56 -5.26 2.51 2.70
CA LEU A 56 -4.59 2.03 1.49
C LEU A 56 -4.27 0.54 1.60
N ILE A 57 -3.60 0.14 2.68
CA ILE A 57 -3.24 -1.26 2.91
C ILE A 57 -4.51 -2.12 2.98
N ALA A 58 -5.53 -1.66 3.70
CA ALA A 58 -6.85 -2.30 3.70
C ALA A 58 -7.41 -2.45 2.29
N SER A 59 -7.45 -1.36 1.51
CA SER A 59 -8.01 -1.38 0.15
C SER A 59 -7.29 -2.36 -0.77
N ILE A 60 -5.96 -2.46 -0.68
CA ILE A 60 -5.18 -3.42 -1.49
C ILE A 60 -5.51 -4.85 -1.07
N VAL A 61 -5.47 -5.16 0.22
CA VAL A 61 -5.77 -6.51 0.72
C VAL A 61 -7.20 -6.95 0.35
N GLU A 62 -8.17 -6.03 0.38
CA GLU A 62 -9.56 -6.31 0.01
C GLU A 62 -9.77 -6.50 -1.51
N ASN A 63 -9.04 -5.77 -2.35
CA ASN A 63 -9.29 -5.74 -3.80
C ASN A 63 -8.28 -6.57 -4.62
N ALA A 64 -7.16 -6.98 -4.03
CA ALA A 64 -6.09 -7.72 -4.69
C ALA A 64 -5.73 -8.98 -3.88
N PRO A 65 -6.54 -10.05 -3.97
CA PRO A 65 -6.43 -11.23 -3.10
C PRO A 65 -5.13 -12.03 -3.28
N ASP A 66 -4.46 -11.86 -4.41
CA ASP A 66 -3.18 -12.50 -4.74
C ASP A 66 -1.96 -11.63 -4.37
N VAL A 67 -2.17 -10.44 -3.80
CA VAL A 67 -1.10 -9.55 -3.34
C VAL A 67 -0.88 -9.75 -1.85
N GLN A 68 0.36 -10.01 -1.47
CA GLN A 68 0.79 -10.08 -0.08
C GLN A 68 1.51 -8.80 0.31
N ILE A 69 1.33 -8.37 1.55
CA ILE A 69 1.92 -7.13 2.07
C ILE A 69 2.68 -7.44 3.37
N ILE A 70 3.92 -6.96 3.45
CA ILE A 70 4.68 -6.88 4.69
C ILE A 70 4.87 -5.39 5.00
N VAL A 71 4.53 -4.99 6.22
CA VAL A 71 4.73 -3.62 6.70
C VAL A 71 5.63 -3.67 7.93
N THR A 72 6.71 -2.90 7.93
CA THR A 72 7.50 -2.63 9.14
C THR A 72 7.07 -1.27 9.70
N THR A 73 6.76 -1.24 11.00
CA THR A 73 6.26 -0.03 11.66
C THR A 73 6.42 -0.16 13.17
N ARG A 74 6.52 0.99 13.86
CA ARG A 74 6.56 1.07 15.33
C ARG A 74 5.17 1.02 15.98
N GLN A 75 4.11 1.15 15.18
CA GLN A 75 2.73 1.18 15.66
C GLN A 75 1.91 0.12 14.94
N ARG A 76 0.86 -0.42 15.58
CA ARG A 76 -0.03 -1.36 14.90
C ARG A 76 -0.88 -0.63 13.86
N LEU A 77 -1.18 -1.31 12.76
CA LEU A 77 -2.11 -0.81 11.74
C LEU A 77 -3.56 -0.96 12.18
N ASN A 78 -3.85 -1.85 13.13
CA ASN A 78 -5.18 -2.18 13.66
C ASN A 78 -6.16 -2.65 12.57
N LEU A 79 -5.65 -3.37 11.55
CA LEU A 79 -6.49 -3.99 10.53
C LEU A 79 -7.01 -5.34 11.01
N GLY A 80 -8.27 -5.68 10.72
CA GLY A 80 -8.82 -6.99 11.08
C GLY A 80 -8.10 -8.18 10.42
N SER A 81 -7.41 -7.93 9.30
CA SER A 81 -6.62 -8.91 8.55
C SER A 81 -5.11 -8.85 8.85
N GLU A 82 -4.67 -8.05 9.83
CA GLU A 82 -3.24 -7.96 10.15
C GLU A 82 -2.72 -9.19 10.89
N LEU A 83 -1.50 -9.60 10.53
CA LEU A 83 -0.71 -10.54 11.31
C LEU A 83 0.50 -9.79 11.89
N VAL A 84 0.47 -9.53 13.20
CA VAL A 84 1.54 -8.79 13.87
C VAL A 84 2.70 -9.72 14.21
N TYR A 85 3.89 -9.40 13.70
CA TYR A 85 5.14 -10.03 14.11
C TYR A 85 6.02 -9.04 14.85
N THR A 86 6.23 -9.25 16.15
CA THR A 86 7.10 -8.40 16.97
C THR A 86 8.54 -8.90 16.91
N LEU A 87 9.44 -8.06 16.43
CA LEU A 87 10.89 -8.31 16.47
C LEU A 87 11.37 -8.21 17.93
N LYS A 88 12.18 -9.18 18.36
CA LYS A 88 12.80 -9.23 19.70
C LYS A 88 14.16 -8.56 19.71
#